data_AF-A0A4Q2D9F3-F1
#
_entry.id   AF-A0A4Q2D9F3-F1
#
_cell.length_a   1.000
_cell.length_b   1.000
_cell.length_c   1.000
_cell.angle_alpha   90.00
_cell.angle_beta   90.00
_cell.angle_gamma   90.00
#
_symmetry.space_group_name_H-M   'P 1'
#
loop_
_entity.id
_entity.type
_entity.pdbx_description
1 polymer ?
#
loop_
_entity_poly.entity_id
_entity_poly.type
_entity_poly.pdbx_seq_one_letter_code
_entity_poly.pdbx_strand_id
1 'polypeptide(L)'
;MEEMQNRLLDFNGILSDERLEEDDVMFGAVPAYKHIGSGKIVTFVHTNGIHHLPVYPCMCAGAIPTDLQYLAMGFYPATSTDIATAFSISVLKQFHLFKVHAHLSTDAYMSILRRLTNYIFPDMAPDRKRELGRVWQQWNHITNLKRYGFGHSKNYEKPGKAELALYCAVCPQVGVNLPPDWKSRGPLYQYYRYLVGDGNFVCNHIHITGSQEAPRLADGCGYMTPSVPYGEHLASTSETVEPSTCYEHRAVADKNKPKKGYDSTGLVAIACARHGCFAPAACVDMQKGERQKNMDYAFCQASETTNAEALPAVLFAYDINCQYCIHFRKRISNGQYLHFPASVPIHFLIGLFHVHGHKEECLARFAPTFFPGAGMASGEILESLWSQLNGAADITRTMTVANRSEMLDACMADINWRKLQSMVFWLIRQHKRAREQLKRATQNFEDLDKTASQEHRDAWRREMKAANSKRETQSDPSAMDLYNVKSNKVEAPVTVQIRLMREENQQNRNLGTTTWVATAITLQELQYVFQPLSDTL
;
A
#
# COMPACT_ATOMS: atom_id res chain seq x y z
N MET A 1 43.39 -31.95 -24.34
CA MET A 1 43.39 -31.93 -22.86
C MET A 1 44.44 -30.94 -22.36
N GLU A 2 45.72 -31.06 -22.75
CA GLU A 2 46.78 -30.08 -22.43
C GLU A 2 46.50 -28.66 -22.96
N GLU A 3 45.99 -28.51 -24.17
CA GLU A 3 45.65 -27.18 -24.73
C GLU A 3 44.50 -26.49 -23.97
N MET A 4 43.58 -27.28 -23.42
CA MET A 4 42.45 -26.78 -22.61
C MET A 4 42.90 -26.47 -21.18
N GLN A 5 43.85 -27.24 -20.64
CA GLN A 5 44.51 -26.97 -19.35
C GLN A 5 45.37 -25.70 -19.41
N ASN A 6 46.12 -25.49 -20.49
CA ASN A 6 46.92 -24.26 -20.66
C ASN A 6 46.02 -23.03 -20.82
N ARG A 7 44.89 -23.14 -21.54
CA ARG A 7 43.91 -22.06 -21.65
C ARG A 7 43.12 -21.78 -20.35
N LEU A 8 42.99 -22.79 -19.48
CA LEU A 8 42.38 -22.63 -18.15
C LEU A 8 43.36 -22.03 -17.13
N LEU A 9 44.67 -22.29 -17.27
CA LEU A 9 45.72 -21.66 -16.45
C LEU A 9 45.84 -20.16 -16.77
N ASP A 10 45.69 -19.75 -18.03
CA ASP A 10 45.59 -18.35 -18.44
C ASP A 10 44.31 -17.65 -17.96
N PHE A 11 43.26 -18.41 -17.66
CA PHE A 11 41.95 -17.89 -17.25
C PHE A 11 41.92 -17.34 -15.82
N ASN A 12 42.94 -17.65 -15.01
CA ASN A 12 43.06 -17.18 -13.63
C ASN A 12 43.78 -15.83 -13.48
N GLY A 13 44.12 -15.13 -14.57
CA GLY A 13 44.47 -13.70 -14.59
C GLY A 13 45.52 -13.19 -13.59
N ILE A 14 46.23 -14.07 -12.88
CA ILE A 14 47.12 -13.68 -11.77
C ILE A 14 48.52 -14.33 -11.92
N LEU A 15 48.74 -15.38 -12.74
CA LEU A 15 50.03 -16.11 -12.68
C LEU A 15 50.65 -16.64 -13.98
N SER A 16 50.20 -16.29 -15.19
CA SER A 16 50.87 -16.80 -16.42
C SER A 16 51.20 -15.79 -17.51
N ASP A 17 50.88 -14.50 -17.36
CA ASP A 17 51.45 -13.49 -18.25
C ASP A 17 52.67 -12.85 -17.56
N GLU A 18 53.87 -13.09 -18.10
CA GLU A 18 55.10 -12.35 -17.78
C GLU A 18 55.01 -10.86 -18.20
N ARG A 19 53.83 -10.40 -18.60
CA ARG A 19 53.46 -8.98 -18.72
C ARG A 19 52.26 -8.65 -17.83
N LEU A 20 52.48 -8.70 -16.52
CA LEU A 20 52.00 -7.55 -15.75
C LEU A 20 52.79 -6.37 -16.32
N GLU A 21 52.19 -5.63 -17.26
CA GLU A 21 52.72 -4.29 -17.56
C GLU A 21 52.89 -3.62 -16.21
N GLU A 22 54.12 -3.21 -15.86
CA GLU A 22 54.46 -2.66 -14.54
C GLU A 22 53.61 -1.41 -14.17
N ASP A 23 52.80 -0.93 -15.13
CA ASP A 23 51.88 0.19 -15.06
C ASP A 23 50.37 -0.18 -15.20
N ASP A 24 49.93 -1.44 -15.13
CA ASP A 24 48.48 -1.77 -15.13
C ASP A 24 47.80 -1.43 -13.80
N VAL A 25 47.54 -0.13 -13.61
CA VAL A 25 46.75 0.43 -12.51
C VAL A 25 45.25 0.14 -12.65
N MET A 26 44.81 -0.50 -13.74
CA MET A 26 43.40 -0.87 -13.97
C MET A 26 43.05 -2.21 -13.31
N PHE A 27 44.02 -3.05 -12.94
CA PHE A 27 43.80 -4.37 -12.33
C PHE A 27 42.73 -5.20 -13.08
N GLY A 28 42.80 -5.24 -14.41
CA GLY A 28 41.83 -5.96 -15.24
C GLY A 28 40.43 -5.34 -15.29
N ALA A 29 40.24 -4.10 -14.83
CA ALA A 29 38.93 -3.46 -14.83
C ALA A 29 38.41 -3.09 -16.24
N VAL A 30 39.30 -2.90 -17.21
CA VAL A 30 38.98 -2.77 -18.64
C VAL A 30 39.68 -3.92 -19.37
N PRO A 31 39.00 -4.61 -20.30
CA PRO A 31 39.65 -5.70 -21.02
C PRO A 31 40.76 -5.15 -21.93
N ALA A 32 41.95 -5.73 -21.85
CA ALA A 32 43.09 -5.35 -22.70
C ALA A 32 42.82 -5.58 -24.21
N TYR A 33 41.92 -6.50 -24.55
CA TYR A 33 41.58 -6.87 -25.92
C TYR A 33 40.06 -6.96 -26.11
N LYS A 34 39.57 -6.70 -27.34
CA LYS A 34 38.16 -6.93 -27.72
C LYS A 34 37.86 -8.39 -28.07
N HIS A 35 38.87 -9.12 -28.52
CA HIS A 35 38.78 -10.51 -28.94
C HIS A 35 40.00 -11.30 -28.46
N ILE A 36 39.80 -12.57 -28.15
CA ILE A 36 40.86 -13.56 -27.97
C ILE A 36 40.57 -14.67 -28.98
N GLY A 37 41.42 -14.79 -30.01
CA GLY A 37 41.13 -15.65 -31.16
C GLY A 37 39.80 -15.29 -31.83
N SER A 38 38.90 -16.27 -32.00
CA SER A 38 37.53 -16.05 -32.49
C SER A 38 36.53 -15.67 -31.40
N GLY A 39 36.95 -15.65 -30.12
CA GLY A 39 36.08 -15.36 -28.99
C GLY A 39 35.95 -13.86 -28.76
N LYS A 40 34.72 -13.37 -28.57
CA LYS A 40 34.46 -11.97 -28.21
C LYS A 40 34.57 -11.80 -26.70
N ILE A 41 35.28 -10.78 -26.23
CA ILE A 41 35.32 -10.46 -24.79
C ILE A 41 34.02 -9.79 -24.38
N VAL A 42 33.37 -10.35 -23.36
CA VAL A 42 32.08 -9.89 -22.83
C VAL A 42 32.21 -9.56 -21.35
N THR A 43 31.62 -8.45 -20.94
CA THR A 43 31.52 -8.04 -19.54
C THR A 43 30.40 -8.82 -18.86
N PHE A 44 30.75 -9.72 -17.96
CA PHE A 44 29.83 -10.46 -17.11
C PHE A 44 29.67 -9.80 -15.75
N VAL A 45 28.43 -9.51 -15.38
CA VAL A 45 28.11 -8.97 -14.05
C VAL A 45 27.55 -10.10 -13.19
N HIS A 46 28.23 -10.38 -12.08
CA HIS A 46 27.88 -11.42 -11.12
C HIS A 46 27.81 -10.87 -9.69
N THR A 47 27.33 -11.67 -8.74
CA THR A 47 27.14 -11.26 -7.34
C THR A 47 28.45 -10.96 -6.61
N ASN A 48 29.59 -11.40 -7.14
CA ASN A 48 30.92 -11.15 -6.59
C ASN A 48 31.70 -10.04 -7.34
N GLY A 49 31.10 -9.39 -8.34
CA GLY A 49 31.78 -8.34 -9.11
C GLY A 49 31.56 -8.46 -10.63
N ILE A 50 32.42 -7.78 -11.38
CA ILE A 50 32.37 -7.61 -12.83
C ILE A 50 33.59 -8.30 -13.43
N HIS A 51 33.37 -9.16 -14.41
CA HIS A 51 34.38 -10.02 -15.02
C HIS A 51 34.41 -9.83 -16.53
N HIS A 52 35.57 -9.95 -17.16
CA HIS A 52 35.69 -9.92 -18.62
C HIS A 52 36.13 -11.29 -19.11
N LEU A 53 35.24 -11.99 -19.83
CA LEU A 53 35.50 -13.36 -20.27
C LEU A 53 35.31 -13.48 -21.79
N PRO A 54 36.16 -14.24 -22.51
CA PRO A 54 35.95 -14.55 -23.91
C PRO A 54 34.80 -15.54 -24.06
N VAL A 55 33.84 -15.22 -24.94
CA VAL A 55 32.72 -16.09 -25.27
C VAL A 55 32.87 -16.61 -26.70
N TYR A 56 32.74 -17.93 -26.81
CA TYR A 56 32.76 -18.66 -28.07
C TYR A 56 31.36 -19.25 -28.28
N PRO A 57 30.48 -18.57 -29.04
CA PRO A 57 29.14 -19.08 -29.29
C PRO A 57 29.21 -20.38 -30.09
N CYS A 58 28.25 -21.28 -29.86
CA CYS A 58 28.09 -22.47 -30.66
C CYS A 58 27.68 -22.07 -32.09
N MET A 59 28.50 -22.49 -33.06
CA MET A 59 28.30 -22.23 -34.49
C MET A 59 27.86 -23.49 -35.26
N CYS A 60 27.50 -24.57 -34.55
CA CYS A 60 27.05 -25.82 -35.16
C CYS A 60 25.74 -25.63 -35.95
N ALA A 61 25.53 -26.47 -36.96
CA ALA A 61 24.25 -26.50 -37.66
C ALA A 61 23.10 -26.81 -36.67
N GLY A 62 22.07 -25.96 -36.66
CA GLY A 62 20.95 -26.07 -35.71
C GLY A 62 21.21 -25.45 -34.33
N ALA A 63 22.33 -24.74 -34.13
CA ALA A 63 22.53 -23.98 -32.90
C ALA A 63 21.43 -22.93 -32.71
N ILE A 64 20.97 -22.81 -31.47
CA ILE A 64 20.00 -21.77 -31.09
C ILE A 64 20.64 -20.37 -31.23
N PRO A 65 19.84 -19.31 -31.45
CA PRO A 65 20.33 -17.93 -31.47
C PRO A 65 21.23 -17.59 -30.27
N THR A 66 22.26 -16.78 -30.50
CA THR A 66 23.32 -16.48 -29.52
C THR A 66 22.76 -15.97 -28.19
N ASP A 67 21.80 -15.06 -28.21
CA ASP A 67 21.11 -14.56 -27.01
C ASP A 67 20.42 -15.66 -26.21
N LEU A 68 19.80 -16.64 -26.88
CA LEU A 68 19.24 -17.82 -26.22
C LEU A 68 20.33 -18.76 -25.68
N GLN A 69 21.51 -18.82 -26.29
CA GLN A 69 22.66 -19.54 -25.73
C GLN A 69 23.09 -18.93 -24.39
N TYR A 70 23.16 -17.59 -24.28
CA TYR A 70 23.43 -16.91 -22.99
C TYR A 70 22.39 -17.28 -21.92
N LEU A 71 21.10 -17.25 -22.28
CA LEU A 71 20.04 -17.62 -21.35
C LEU A 71 20.15 -19.08 -20.92
N ALA A 72 20.47 -19.99 -21.83
CA ALA A 72 20.73 -21.40 -21.54
C ALA A 72 21.94 -21.59 -20.59
N MET A 73 22.94 -20.71 -20.68
CA MET A 73 24.10 -20.66 -19.78
C MET A 73 23.81 -19.98 -18.43
N GLY A 74 22.59 -19.48 -18.20
CA GLY A 74 22.24 -18.79 -16.96
C GLY A 74 22.64 -17.31 -16.92
N PHE A 75 22.79 -16.68 -18.08
CA PHE A 75 23.09 -15.25 -18.23
C PHE A 75 22.02 -14.54 -19.06
N TYR A 76 21.55 -13.41 -18.57
CA TYR A 76 20.66 -12.52 -19.29
C TYR A 76 21.48 -11.47 -20.05
N PRO A 77 21.48 -11.47 -21.39
CA PRO A 77 22.27 -10.51 -22.16
C PRO A 77 21.64 -9.12 -22.14
N ALA A 78 22.47 -8.07 -22.10
CA ALA A 78 21.99 -6.68 -22.03
C ALA A 78 21.38 -6.17 -23.34
N THR A 79 21.68 -6.86 -24.45
CA THR A 79 21.25 -6.65 -25.83
C THR A 79 21.04 -8.02 -26.48
N SER A 80 20.27 -8.14 -27.56
CA SER A 80 20.01 -9.44 -28.21
C SER A 80 20.86 -9.71 -29.46
N THR A 81 21.44 -8.66 -30.07
CA THR A 81 22.19 -8.77 -31.33
C THR A 81 23.69 -8.81 -31.11
N ASP A 82 24.26 -7.68 -30.66
CA ASP A 82 25.68 -7.59 -30.32
C ASP A 82 25.86 -7.56 -28.80
N ILE A 83 26.14 -8.72 -28.22
CA ILE A 83 26.20 -8.91 -26.76
C ILE A 83 27.59 -8.49 -26.28
N ALA A 84 27.65 -7.37 -25.56
CA ALA A 84 28.88 -6.87 -24.91
C ALA A 84 28.83 -6.93 -23.38
N THR A 85 27.62 -7.00 -22.81
CA THR A 85 27.40 -7.16 -21.37
C THR A 85 26.35 -8.25 -21.13
N ALA A 86 26.56 -9.10 -20.14
CA ALA A 86 25.61 -10.11 -19.70
C ALA A 86 25.53 -10.17 -18.16
N PHE A 87 24.33 -10.37 -17.62
CA PHE A 87 24.08 -10.43 -16.19
C PHE A 87 23.74 -11.85 -15.79
N SER A 88 24.43 -12.41 -14.80
CA SER A 88 24.02 -13.72 -14.27
C SER A 88 22.59 -13.66 -13.70
N ILE A 89 21.81 -14.74 -13.83
CA ILE A 89 20.49 -14.78 -13.19
C ILE A 89 20.60 -14.60 -11.67
N SER A 90 21.70 -15.03 -11.05
CA SER A 90 21.98 -14.81 -9.62
C SER A 90 22.05 -13.34 -9.25
N VAL A 91 22.75 -12.50 -10.04
CA VAL A 91 22.83 -11.06 -9.74
C VAL A 91 21.48 -10.38 -9.92
N LEU A 92 20.66 -10.80 -10.89
CA LEU A 92 19.31 -10.25 -11.08
C LEU A 92 18.36 -10.60 -9.93
N LYS A 93 18.41 -11.84 -9.45
CA LYS A 93 17.63 -12.26 -8.26
C LYS A 93 18.04 -11.48 -7.02
N GLN A 94 19.35 -11.35 -6.79
CA GLN A 94 19.88 -10.58 -5.66
C GLN A 94 19.46 -9.10 -5.78
N PHE A 95 19.70 -8.49 -6.93
CA PHE A 95 19.35 -7.10 -7.20
C PHE A 95 17.85 -6.82 -7.04
N HIS A 96 16.98 -7.73 -7.50
CA HIS A 96 15.54 -7.61 -7.29
C HIS A 96 15.17 -7.51 -5.82
N LEU A 97 15.72 -8.38 -4.97
CA LEU A 97 15.46 -8.30 -3.52
C LEU A 97 16.01 -7.01 -2.91
N PHE A 98 17.22 -6.56 -3.28
CA PHE A 98 17.75 -5.27 -2.83
C PHE A 98 16.85 -4.10 -3.25
N LYS A 99 16.25 -4.15 -4.45
CA LYS A 99 15.29 -3.15 -4.91
C LYS A 99 13.99 -3.17 -4.12
N VAL A 100 13.31 -4.30 -4.01
CA VAL A 100 11.94 -4.34 -3.46
C VAL A 100 11.91 -4.38 -1.93
N HIS A 101 12.94 -4.93 -1.29
CA HIS A 101 13.00 -5.10 0.16
C HIS A 101 13.86 -4.03 0.84
N ALA A 102 15.05 -3.76 0.31
CA ALA A 102 15.98 -2.79 0.88
C ALA A 102 15.89 -1.40 0.23
N HIS A 103 15.07 -1.25 -0.82
CA HIS A 103 14.89 0.00 -1.57
C HIS A 103 16.19 0.62 -2.08
N LEU A 104 17.14 -0.25 -2.44
CA LEU A 104 18.45 0.16 -2.91
C LEU A 104 18.34 0.71 -4.34
N SER A 105 19.00 1.85 -4.60
CA SER A 105 19.06 2.40 -5.95
C SER A 105 19.94 1.53 -6.86
N THR A 106 19.71 1.57 -8.16
CA THR A 106 20.57 0.88 -9.13
C THR A 106 22.03 1.36 -9.04
N ASP A 107 22.23 2.65 -8.76
CA ASP A 107 23.54 3.27 -8.60
C ASP A 107 24.27 2.74 -7.36
N ALA A 108 23.59 2.69 -6.21
CA ALA A 108 24.16 2.16 -4.98
C ALA A 108 24.52 0.67 -5.12
N TYR A 109 23.67 -0.14 -5.76
CA TYR A 109 23.99 -1.55 -6.00
C TYR A 109 25.16 -1.72 -6.97
N MET A 110 25.22 -0.93 -8.05
CA MET A 110 26.36 -0.96 -8.96
C MET A 110 27.65 -0.53 -8.26
N SER A 111 27.60 0.47 -7.37
CA SER A 111 28.73 0.86 -6.53
C SER A 111 29.24 -0.29 -5.66
N ILE A 112 28.33 -1.09 -5.05
CA ILE A 112 28.71 -2.30 -4.32
C ILE A 112 29.44 -3.29 -5.23
N LEU A 113 28.89 -3.57 -6.43
CA LEU A 113 29.53 -4.48 -7.39
C LEU A 113 30.90 -3.99 -7.85
N ARG A 114 31.07 -2.69 -8.07
CA ARG A 114 32.36 -2.08 -8.41
C ARG A 114 33.39 -2.24 -7.29
N ARG A 115 32.99 -2.05 -6.03
CA ARG A 115 33.84 -2.27 -4.85
C ARG A 115 34.19 -3.75 -4.64
N LEU A 116 33.28 -4.66 -4.95
CA LEU A 116 33.56 -6.10 -4.91
C LEU A 116 34.53 -6.52 -6.02
N THR A 117 34.48 -5.84 -7.18
CA THR A 117 35.39 -6.07 -8.30
C THR A 117 36.79 -5.55 -7.99
N ASN A 118 36.90 -4.30 -7.53
CA ASN A 118 38.15 -3.70 -7.10
C ASN A 118 37.87 -2.81 -5.88
N TYR A 119 38.30 -3.25 -4.71
CA TYR A 119 38.03 -2.53 -3.46
C TYR A 119 38.93 -1.29 -3.30
N ILE A 120 40.16 -1.34 -3.83
CA ILE A 120 41.14 -0.26 -3.70
C ILE A 120 40.81 0.88 -4.66
N PHE A 121 40.45 0.54 -5.89
CA PHE A 121 40.10 1.50 -6.95
C PHE A 121 38.74 1.15 -7.60
N PRO A 122 37.61 1.31 -6.88
CA PRO A 122 36.29 0.97 -7.41
C PRO A 122 35.93 1.72 -8.69
N ASP A 123 36.50 2.92 -8.87
CA ASP A 123 36.22 3.74 -10.04
C ASP A 123 36.80 3.21 -11.35
N MET A 124 37.78 2.29 -11.27
CA MET A 124 38.31 1.61 -12.43
C MET A 124 37.33 0.55 -12.96
N ALA A 125 36.53 -0.06 -12.07
CA ALA A 125 35.54 -1.06 -12.46
C ALA A 125 34.46 -0.45 -13.38
N PRO A 126 34.01 -1.17 -14.43
CA PRO A 126 33.01 -0.65 -15.36
C PRO A 126 31.71 -0.28 -14.67
N ASP A 127 31.14 0.88 -15.02
CA ASP A 127 29.76 1.20 -14.64
C ASP A 127 28.79 0.59 -15.68
N ARG A 128 27.91 -0.29 -15.21
CA ARG A 128 26.85 -0.94 -16.01
C ARG A 128 25.46 -0.68 -15.44
N LYS A 129 25.27 0.40 -14.69
CA LYS A 129 23.98 0.69 -14.02
C LYS A 129 22.82 0.91 -14.99
N ARG A 130 23.08 1.50 -16.15
CA ARG A 130 22.04 1.76 -17.16
C ARG A 130 21.51 0.44 -17.73
N GLU A 131 22.43 -0.46 -18.07
CA GLU A 131 22.16 -1.80 -18.55
C GLU A 131 21.47 -2.63 -17.47
N LEU A 132 21.96 -2.59 -16.22
CA LEU A 132 21.37 -3.30 -15.10
C LEU A 132 19.92 -2.87 -14.86
N GLY A 133 19.65 -1.56 -14.89
CA GLY A 133 18.30 -1.03 -14.74
C GLY A 133 17.33 -1.57 -15.80
N ARG A 134 17.73 -1.49 -17.08
CA ARG A 134 16.93 -1.99 -18.21
C ARG A 134 16.73 -3.50 -18.16
N VAL A 135 17.81 -4.26 -17.92
CA VAL A 135 17.75 -5.73 -17.83
C VAL A 135 16.87 -6.16 -16.65
N TRP A 136 16.97 -5.48 -15.51
CA TRP A 136 16.10 -5.77 -14.37
C TRP A 136 14.63 -5.57 -14.70
N GLN A 137 14.25 -4.52 -15.44
CA GLN A 137 12.85 -4.32 -15.84
C GLN A 137 12.33 -5.46 -16.71
N GLN A 138 13.09 -5.83 -17.75
CA GLN A 138 12.73 -6.94 -18.62
C GLN A 138 12.65 -8.27 -17.86
N TRP A 139 13.66 -8.55 -17.03
CA TRP A 139 13.73 -9.76 -16.23
C TRP A 139 12.58 -9.82 -15.20
N ASN A 140 12.26 -8.71 -14.54
CA ASN A 140 11.13 -8.61 -13.60
C ASN A 140 9.80 -8.89 -14.31
N HIS A 141 9.59 -8.29 -15.49
CA HIS A 141 8.41 -8.54 -16.31
C HIS A 141 8.28 -10.01 -16.71
N ILE A 142 9.32 -10.61 -17.30
CA ILE A 142 9.32 -12.02 -17.73
C ILE A 142 9.13 -12.97 -16.54
N THR A 143 9.76 -12.67 -15.41
CA THR A 143 9.60 -13.47 -14.18
C THR A 143 8.17 -13.41 -13.67
N ASN A 144 7.51 -12.25 -13.74
CA ASN A 144 6.09 -12.12 -13.42
C ASN A 144 5.23 -12.91 -14.42
N LEU A 145 5.44 -12.77 -15.73
CA LEU A 145 4.71 -13.57 -16.73
C LEU A 145 4.80 -15.08 -16.43
N LYS A 146 5.99 -15.58 -16.10
CA LYS A 146 6.18 -16.97 -15.70
C LYS A 146 5.39 -17.31 -14.42
N ARG A 147 5.47 -16.45 -13.40
CA ARG A 147 4.82 -16.66 -12.11
C ARG A 147 3.29 -16.73 -12.22
N TYR A 148 2.69 -15.95 -13.10
CA TYR A 148 1.24 -15.87 -13.30
C TYR A 148 0.74 -16.76 -14.45
N GLY A 149 1.58 -17.63 -15.01
CA GLY A 149 1.18 -18.64 -16.00
C GLY A 149 1.22 -18.20 -17.47
N PHE A 150 1.52 -16.94 -17.76
CA PHE A 150 1.68 -16.41 -19.11
C PHE A 150 2.92 -16.92 -19.84
N GLY A 151 3.88 -17.53 -19.12
CA GLY A 151 5.11 -18.08 -19.70
C GLY A 151 4.96 -19.42 -20.43
N HIS A 152 3.77 -20.03 -20.43
CA HIS A 152 3.53 -21.37 -21.00
C HIS A 152 2.79 -21.37 -22.34
N SER A 153 2.30 -20.22 -22.80
CA SER A 153 1.66 -20.11 -24.12
C SER A 153 2.70 -20.12 -25.23
N LYS A 154 2.37 -20.74 -26.37
CA LYS A 154 3.24 -20.74 -27.57
C LYS A 154 3.37 -19.33 -28.16
N ASN A 155 2.39 -18.47 -27.92
CA ASN A 155 2.38 -17.08 -28.35
C ASN A 155 2.40 -16.16 -27.13
N TYR A 156 3.00 -14.99 -27.25
CA TYR A 156 2.92 -13.99 -26.19
C TYR A 156 1.46 -13.52 -26.03
N GLU A 157 0.90 -13.80 -24.86
CA GLU A 157 -0.38 -13.25 -24.42
C GLU A 157 -0.09 -12.09 -23.47
N LYS A 158 -0.52 -10.89 -23.86
CA LYS A 158 -0.36 -9.70 -23.04
C LYS A 158 -1.29 -9.81 -21.83
N PRO A 159 -0.79 -9.73 -20.58
CA PRO A 159 -1.64 -9.71 -19.41
C PRO A 159 -2.60 -8.53 -19.43
N GLY A 160 -3.83 -8.78 -19.01
CA GLY A 160 -4.86 -7.78 -18.78
C GLY A 160 -4.67 -7.03 -17.46
N LYS A 161 -5.66 -6.19 -17.15
CA LYS A 161 -5.70 -5.41 -15.91
C LYS A 161 -5.63 -6.34 -14.70
N ALA A 162 -4.75 -6.02 -13.75
CA ALA A 162 -4.56 -6.76 -12.49
C ALA A 162 -4.12 -8.24 -12.59
N GLU A 163 -3.89 -8.80 -13.79
CA GLU A 163 -3.57 -10.23 -13.95
C GLU A 163 -2.16 -10.63 -13.47
N LEU A 164 -1.30 -9.64 -13.15
CA LEU A 164 0.02 -9.84 -12.56
C LEU A 164 0.08 -9.43 -11.08
N ALA A 165 -1.06 -9.40 -10.38
CA ALA A 165 -1.15 -9.04 -8.96
C ALA A 165 -1.89 -10.11 -8.14
N LEU A 166 -1.27 -10.52 -7.03
CA LEU A 166 -1.90 -11.39 -6.04
C LEU A 166 -2.68 -10.55 -5.02
N TYR A 167 -3.94 -10.91 -4.81
CA TYR A 167 -4.76 -10.35 -3.74
C TYR A 167 -4.70 -11.19 -2.46
N CYS A 168 -5.39 -10.75 -1.41
CA CYS A 168 -5.42 -11.44 -0.13
C CYS A 168 -6.10 -12.82 -0.21
N ALA A 169 -5.34 -13.89 0.05
CA ALA A 169 -5.85 -15.27 0.02
C ALA A 169 -6.98 -15.57 1.04
N VAL A 170 -7.18 -14.71 2.04
CA VAL A 170 -8.17 -14.92 3.12
C VAL A 170 -9.39 -14.03 2.96
N CYS A 171 -9.28 -12.91 2.23
CA CYS A 171 -10.47 -12.11 1.94
C CYS A 171 -11.39 -12.97 1.03
N PRO A 172 -12.73 -12.91 1.20
CA PRO A 172 -13.67 -13.78 0.46
C PRO A 172 -13.50 -13.62 -1.04
N GLN A 173 -13.37 -14.69 -1.83
CA GLN A 173 -13.18 -14.65 -3.29
C GLN A 173 -14.00 -15.77 -3.94
N VAL A 174 -15.10 -15.37 -4.60
CA VAL A 174 -16.01 -16.30 -5.29
C VAL A 174 -15.26 -17.02 -6.41
N GLY A 175 -15.41 -18.34 -6.48
CA GLY A 175 -14.72 -19.18 -7.47
C GLY A 175 -13.25 -19.49 -7.14
N VAL A 176 -12.70 -18.89 -6.07
CA VAL A 176 -11.30 -19.09 -5.65
C VAL A 176 -11.21 -19.82 -4.32
N ASN A 177 -11.75 -19.22 -3.25
CA ASN A 177 -11.62 -19.74 -1.87
C ASN A 177 -12.97 -19.91 -1.14
N LEU A 178 -14.09 -19.62 -1.79
CA LEU A 178 -15.43 -19.83 -1.24
C LEU A 178 -16.07 -21.10 -1.82
N PRO A 179 -16.63 -21.99 -0.97
CA PRO A 179 -17.35 -23.17 -1.44
C PRO A 179 -18.68 -22.78 -2.10
N PRO A 180 -19.26 -23.57 -3.04
CA PRO A 180 -20.46 -23.18 -3.78
C PRO A 180 -21.68 -22.78 -2.92
N ASP A 181 -21.82 -23.36 -1.74
CA ASP A 181 -22.90 -23.14 -0.77
C ASP A 181 -22.57 -22.06 0.28
N TRP A 182 -21.54 -21.24 0.07
CA TRP A 182 -21.08 -20.23 1.04
C TRP A 182 -22.19 -19.28 1.52
N LYS A 183 -23.15 -18.94 0.65
CA LYS A 183 -24.27 -18.03 0.96
C LYS A 183 -25.21 -18.56 2.06
N SER A 184 -25.27 -19.87 2.27
CA SER A 184 -26.15 -20.51 3.26
C SER A 184 -25.43 -20.99 4.52
N ARG A 185 -24.10 -20.84 4.62
CA ARG A 185 -23.30 -21.38 5.73
C ARG A 185 -23.29 -20.54 7.00
N GLY A 186 -23.77 -19.30 6.94
CA GLY A 186 -23.77 -18.41 8.10
C GLY A 186 -24.18 -16.99 7.76
N PRO A 187 -23.97 -16.06 8.70
CA PRO A 187 -24.28 -14.65 8.49
C PRO A 187 -23.51 -14.05 7.31
N LEU A 188 -24.23 -13.36 6.42
CA LEU A 188 -23.66 -12.81 5.19
C LEU A 188 -22.54 -11.79 5.42
N TYR A 189 -22.55 -11.10 6.57
CA TYR A 189 -21.53 -10.10 6.93
C TYR A 189 -20.10 -10.67 7.02
N GLN A 190 -19.97 -11.99 7.19
CA GLN A 190 -18.66 -12.66 7.19
C GLN A 190 -17.98 -12.54 5.83
N TYR A 191 -18.79 -12.46 4.76
CA TYR A 191 -18.37 -12.42 3.37
C TYR A 191 -18.28 -11.00 2.79
N TYR A 192 -18.52 -9.95 3.59
CA TYR A 192 -18.37 -8.58 3.12
C TYR A 192 -16.93 -8.30 2.68
N ARG A 193 -16.79 -7.60 1.56
CA ARG A 193 -15.49 -7.11 1.10
C ARG A 193 -15.12 -5.89 1.94
N TYR A 194 -14.11 -6.02 2.78
CA TYR A 194 -13.64 -4.91 3.62
C TYR A 194 -12.40 -4.25 3.01
N LEU A 195 -12.58 -3.07 2.43
CA LEU A 195 -11.55 -2.24 1.83
C LEU A 195 -11.25 -1.02 2.71
N VAL A 196 -10.02 -0.53 2.63
CA VAL A 196 -9.57 0.74 3.19
C VAL A 196 -8.91 1.56 2.10
N GLY A 197 -9.15 2.87 2.07
CA GLY A 197 -8.48 3.81 1.18
C GLY A 197 -7.78 4.89 1.99
N ASP A 198 -6.59 5.30 1.52
CA ASP A 198 -5.78 6.35 2.14
C ASP A 198 -4.77 6.95 1.13
N GLY A 199 -4.28 8.14 1.43
CA GLY A 199 -3.33 8.92 0.64
C GLY A 199 -1.94 9.04 1.27
N ASN A 200 -0.92 8.67 0.51
CA ASN A 200 0.50 8.78 0.86
C ASN A 200 1.20 9.93 0.12
N PHE A 201 1.73 10.91 0.85
CA PHE A 201 2.37 12.10 0.31
C PHE A 201 3.92 12.03 0.23
N VAL A 202 4.51 10.92 0.70
CA VAL A 202 5.96 10.68 0.71
C VAL A 202 6.44 10.18 -0.66
N CYS A 203 5.69 9.26 -1.28
CA CYS A 203 5.97 8.68 -2.61
C CYS A 203 5.62 9.63 -3.77
N ASN A 204 6.08 10.88 -3.69
CA ASN A 204 5.95 11.89 -4.73
C ASN A 204 6.93 11.67 -5.90
N HIS A 205 6.69 12.35 -7.01
CA HIS A 205 7.49 12.27 -8.23
C HIS A 205 7.77 13.65 -8.80
N ILE A 206 9.04 13.89 -9.14
CA ILE A 206 9.49 15.14 -9.73
C ILE A 206 9.24 15.07 -11.23
N HIS A 207 8.68 16.14 -11.79
CA HIS A 207 8.50 16.26 -13.23
C HIS A 207 9.87 16.37 -13.93
N ILE A 208 10.14 15.48 -14.89
CA ILE A 208 11.40 15.43 -15.62
C ILE A 208 11.22 15.98 -17.04
N THR A 209 11.70 17.20 -17.28
CA THR A 209 11.64 17.85 -18.59
C THR A 209 12.51 17.13 -19.61
N GLY A 210 11.98 16.90 -20.82
CA GLY A 210 12.76 16.39 -21.96
C GLY A 210 13.14 14.90 -21.90
N SER A 211 12.60 14.13 -20.95
CA SER A 211 12.75 12.67 -20.97
C SER A 211 11.86 12.07 -22.06
N GLN A 212 12.42 11.19 -22.89
CA GLN A 212 11.60 10.33 -23.75
C GLN A 212 10.79 9.39 -22.86
N GLU A 213 9.51 9.22 -23.17
CA GLU A 213 8.67 8.28 -22.43
C GLU A 213 9.23 6.86 -22.58
N ALA A 214 9.64 6.27 -21.46
CA ALA A 214 10.10 4.89 -21.46
C ALA A 214 8.93 3.93 -21.73
N PRO A 215 9.16 2.80 -22.41
CA PRO A 215 8.11 1.82 -22.66
C PRO A 215 7.58 1.25 -21.35
N ARG A 216 6.26 1.08 -21.26
CA ARG A 216 5.58 0.41 -20.15
C ARG A 216 5.39 -1.07 -20.51
N LEU A 217 6.02 -1.98 -19.77
CA LEU A 217 5.94 -3.42 -20.06
C LEU A 217 4.66 -4.06 -19.50
N ALA A 218 4.13 -3.53 -18.40
CA ALA A 218 3.02 -4.13 -17.65
C ALA A 218 2.01 -3.07 -17.14
N ASP A 219 1.71 -2.03 -17.93
CA ASP A 219 0.83 -0.94 -17.52
C ASP A 219 -0.53 -1.46 -17.03
N GLY A 220 -0.86 -1.18 -15.78
CA GLY A 220 -2.12 -1.60 -15.16
C GLY A 220 -2.27 -3.10 -14.87
N CYS A 221 -1.23 -3.91 -15.16
CA CYS A 221 -1.29 -5.36 -14.94
C CYS A 221 -1.02 -5.72 -13.47
N GLY A 222 -0.40 -4.82 -12.70
CA GLY A 222 -0.05 -5.00 -11.29
C GLY A 222 -1.03 -4.34 -10.32
N TYR A 223 -0.49 -3.56 -9.39
CA TYR A 223 -1.21 -2.82 -8.35
C TYR A 223 -1.48 -1.36 -8.75
N MET A 224 -0.60 -0.75 -9.54
CA MET A 224 -0.84 0.53 -10.18
C MET A 224 -1.96 0.41 -11.21
N THR A 225 -2.81 1.43 -11.33
CA THR A 225 -3.86 1.49 -12.36
C THR A 225 -3.28 1.56 -13.78
N PRO A 226 -4.01 1.07 -14.81
CA PRO A 226 -3.79 1.48 -16.18
C PRO A 226 -3.69 3.00 -16.33
N SER A 227 -2.65 3.48 -17.02
CA SER A 227 -2.31 4.91 -17.08
C SER A 227 -3.27 5.71 -17.97
N VAL A 228 -3.66 5.16 -19.14
CA VAL A 228 -4.50 5.85 -20.12
C VAL A 228 -5.92 6.10 -19.57
N PRO A 229 -6.69 5.06 -19.13
CA PRO A 229 -8.05 5.28 -18.63
C PRO A 229 -8.09 6.18 -17.40
N TYR A 230 -7.05 6.12 -16.56
CA TYR A 230 -6.92 7.01 -15.42
C TYR A 230 -6.65 8.46 -15.83
N GLY A 231 -5.78 8.68 -16.82
CA GLY A 231 -5.56 10.01 -17.40
C GLY A 231 -6.84 10.61 -17.98
N GLU A 232 -7.63 9.81 -18.69
CA GLU A 232 -8.92 10.21 -19.27
C GLU A 232 -9.96 10.53 -18.18
N HIS A 233 -10.02 9.74 -17.12
CA HIS A 233 -10.82 10.04 -15.92
C HIS A 233 -10.46 11.39 -15.31
N LEU A 234 -9.16 11.63 -15.13
CA LEU A 234 -8.67 12.88 -14.53
C LEU A 234 -8.99 14.10 -15.39
N ALA A 235 -8.97 13.95 -16.72
CA ALA A 235 -9.27 15.01 -17.68
C ALA A 235 -10.78 15.30 -17.80
N SER A 236 -11.61 14.26 -17.75
CA SER A 236 -13.08 14.36 -17.88
C SER A 236 -13.78 14.78 -16.59
N THR A 237 -13.17 14.55 -15.43
CA THR A 237 -13.81 14.79 -14.12
C THR A 237 -13.44 16.16 -13.53
N SER A 238 -14.44 17.02 -13.39
CA SER A 238 -14.37 18.25 -12.60
C SER A 238 -14.54 17.96 -11.10
N GLU A 239 -13.78 18.66 -10.25
CA GLU A 239 -13.93 18.57 -8.80
C GLU A 239 -14.59 19.83 -8.24
N THR A 240 -15.69 19.65 -7.50
CA THR A 240 -16.36 20.72 -6.77
C THR A 240 -15.78 20.81 -5.37
N VAL A 241 -15.31 21.99 -4.99
CA VAL A 241 -14.87 22.25 -3.62
C VAL A 241 -16.11 22.37 -2.74
N GLU A 242 -16.29 21.40 -1.84
CA GLU A 242 -17.39 21.40 -0.90
C GLU A 242 -16.94 21.94 0.46
N PRO A 243 -17.76 22.76 1.12
CA PRO A 243 -17.42 23.27 2.44
C PRO A 243 -17.36 22.12 3.45
N SER A 244 -16.29 22.07 4.25
CA SER A 244 -16.18 21.07 5.29
C SER A 244 -17.31 21.24 6.31
N THR A 245 -18.04 20.14 6.54
CA THR A 245 -19.06 20.02 7.58
C THR A 245 -18.51 19.41 8.87
N CYS A 246 -17.20 19.14 8.99
CA CYS A 246 -16.58 18.47 10.14
C CYS A 246 -15.18 19.05 10.49
N TYR A 247 -14.67 18.81 11.71
CA TYR A 247 -13.52 19.53 12.28
C TYR A 247 -12.18 19.19 11.62
N GLU A 248 -11.85 17.92 11.43
CA GLU A 248 -10.52 17.45 11.02
C GLU A 248 -10.13 17.80 9.57
N HIS A 249 -11.11 18.14 8.73
CA HIS A 249 -10.86 18.40 7.31
C HIS A 249 -10.21 19.76 7.02
N ARG A 250 -10.04 20.64 8.00
CA ARG A 250 -9.22 21.86 7.80
C ARG A 250 -7.77 21.52 7.44
N ALA A 251 -7.25 20.38 7.91
CA ALA A 251 -5.90 19.91 7.58
C ALA A 251 -5.80 19.37 6.13
N VAL A 252 -6.88 18.83 5.56
CA VAL A 252 -6.92 18.32 4.17
C VAL A 252 -6.83 19.47 3.16
N ALA A 253 -7.44 20.62 3.46
CA ALA A 253 -7.39 21.81 2.60
C ALA A 253 -5.96 22.32 2.35
N ASP A 254 -5.07 22.22 3.34
CA ASP A 254 -3.67 22.63 3.20
C ASP A 254 -2.82 21.63 2.41
N LYS A 255 -3.20 20.35 2.37
CA LYS A 255 -2.50 19.29 1.61
C LYS A 255 -2.79 19.32 0.10
N ASN A 256 -3.88 19.96 -0.33
CA ASN A 256 -4.30 20.06 -1.74
C ASN A 256 -3.63 21.21 -2.53
N LYS A 257 -2.50 21.73 -2.03
CA LYS A 257 -1.73 22.76 -2.75
C LYS A 257 -0.89 22.13 -3.86
N PRO A 258 -0.88 22.73 -5.06
CA PRO A 258 -0.03 22.26 -6.14
C PRO A 258 1.44 22.46 -5.75
N LYS A 259 2.25 21.40 -5.85
CA LYS A 259 3.70 21.49 -5.62
C LYS A 259 4.40 21.74 -6.95
N LYS A 260 5.04 22.90 -7.11
CA LYS A 260 5.78 23.25 -8.32
C LYS A 260 6.91 22.24 -8.56
N GLY A 261 7.02 21.73 -9.79
CA GLY A 261 8.05 20.76 -10.17
C GLY A 261 7.68 19.29 -9.91
N TYR A 262 6.46 18.98 -9.50
CA TYR A 262 5.96 17.62 -9.31
C TYR A 262 4.83 17.35 -10.32
N ASP A 263 4.85 16.17 -10.94
CA ASP A 263 3.72 15.63 -11.71
C ASP A 263 2.86 14.67 -10.86
N SER A 264 3.44 14.09 -9.80
CA SER A 264 2.73 13.38 -8.74
C SER A 264 3.14 13.89 -7.35
N THR A 265 2.17 14.33 -6.56
CA THR A 265 2.35 14.78 -5.17
C THR A 265 2.31 13.62 -4.17
N GLY A 266 2.00 12.40 -4.61
CA GLY A 266 1.77 11.24 -3.75
C GLY A 266 0.99 10.11 -4.44
N LEU A 267 0.58 9.11 -3.67
CA LEU A 267 -0.18 7.95 -4.11
C LEU A 267 -1.46 7.81 -3.29
N VAL A 268 -2.59 7.52 -3.93
CA VAL A 268 -3.76 6.95 -3.25
C VAL A 268 -3.75 5.45 -3.51
N ALA A 269 -3.98 4.62 -2.49
CA ALA A 269 -4.23 3.20 -2.74
C ALA A 269 -5.38 2.65 -1.90
N ILE A 270 -5.91 1.53 -2.38
CA ILE A 270 -6.87 0.71 -1.66
C ILE A 270 -6.22 -0.61 -1.23
N ALA A 271 -6.55 -1.10 -0.02
CA ALA A 271 -6.11 -2.40 0.48
C ALA A 271 -7.24 -3.15 1.19
N CYS A 272 -7.09 -4.48 1.39
CA CYS A 272 -8.00 -5.23 2.27
C CYS A 272 -7.78 -4.78 3.72
N ALA A 273 -8.80 -4.19 4.37
CA ALA A 273 -8.70 -3.61 5.71
C ALA A 273 -8.36 -4.65 6.81
N ARG A 274 -8.69 -5.93 6.58
CA ARG A 274 -8.49 -7.02 7.54
C ARG A 274 -7.05 -7.54 7.61
N HIS A 275 -6.38 -7.62 6.46
CA HIS A 275 -5.09 -8.33 6.32
C HIS A 275 -3.98 -7.44 5.73
N GLY A 276 -4.36 -6.28 5.18
CA GLY A 276 -3.44 -5.28 4.66
C GLY A 276 -2.73 -5.75 3.40
N CYS A 277 -3.44 -6.34 2.45
CA CYS A 277 -2.89 -6.58 1.11
C CYS A 277 -3.41 -5.50 0.18
N PHE A 278 -2.53 -4.87 -0.62
CA PHE A 278 -2.93 -3.93 -1.65
C PHE A 278 -3.93 -4.58 -2.62
N ALA A 279 -4.96 -3.83 -2.99
CA ALA A 279 -5.90 -4.26 -4.01
C ALA A 279 -5.26 -4.09 -5.42
N PRO A 280 -5.43 -5.07 -6.32
CA PRO A 280 -4.90 -4.98 -7.68
C PRO A 280 -5.44 -3.78 -8.47
N ALA A 281 -4.60 -3.18 -9.31
CA ALA A 281 -4.89 -1.99 -10.13
C ALA A 281 -5.54 -0.79 -9.39
N ALA A 282 -5.44 -0.73 -8.06
CA ALA A 282 -6.12 0.24 -7.22
C ALA A 282 -5.19 1.24 -6.52
N CYS A 283 -3.94 1.36 -7.01
CA CYS A 283 -3.01 2.42 -6.62
C CYS A 283 -2.89 3.45 -7.74
N VAL A 284 -3.03 4.74 -7.40
CA VAL A 284 -3.09 5.83 -8.38
C VAL A 284 -2.25 7.02 -7.94
N ASP A 285 -1.69 7.73 -8.92
CA ASP A 285 -0.94 8.96 -8.68
C ASP A 285 -1.84 10.15 -8.35
N MET A 286 -1.43 10.96 -7.37
CA MET A 286 -2.07 12.24 -7.03
C MET A 286 -1.43 13.39 -7.83
N GLN A 287 -2.18 14.10 -8.67
CA GLN A 287 -1.59 15.23 -9.42
C GLN A 287 -1.58 16.53 -8.59
N LYS A 288 -2.48 16.65 -7.61
CA LYS A 288 -2.62 17.86 -6.78
C LYS A 288 -3.25 17.49 -5.44
N GLY A 289 -2.45 16.85 -4.58
CA GLY A 289 -2.92 16.31 -3.32
C GLY A 289 -3.96 15.21 -3.51
N GLU A 290 -4.64 14.87 -2.41
CA GLU A 290 -5.62 13.81 -2.37
C GLU A 290 -7.00 14.36 -2.74
N ARG A 291 -7.36 14.23 -4.01
CA ARG A 291 -8.65 14.66 -4.54
C ARG A 291 -9.66 13.52 -4.50
N GLN A 292 -10.94 13.86 -4.38
CA GLN A 292 -11.99 12.83 -4.37
C GLN A 292 -11.97 12.01 -5.65
N LYS A 293 -11.66 12.62 -6.80
CA LYS A 293 -11.54 11.90 -8.07
C LYS A 293 -10.40 10.88 -8.11
N ASN A 294 -9.34 11.07 -7.31
CA ASN A 294 -8.28 10.07 -7.17
C ASN A 294 -8.82 8.86 -6.39
N MET A 295 -9.48 9.12 -5.26
CA MET A 295 -10.08 8.08 -4.42
C MET A 295 -11.23 7.33 -5.10
N ASP A 296 -12.12 8.03 -5.81
CA ASP A 296 -13.23 7.44 -6.56
C ASP A 296 -12.73 6.39 -7.54
N TYR A 297 -11.70 6.73 -8.31
CA TYR A 297 -11.13 5.83 -9.30
C TYR A 297 -10.45 4.63 -8.63
N ALA A 298 -9.60 4.87 -7.63
CA ALA A 298 -8.92 3.80 -6.90
C ALA A 298 -9.92 2.82 -6.24
N PHE A 299 -10.99 3.34 -5.65
CA PHE A 299 -12.04 2.53 -5.03
C PHE A 299 -12.87 1.74 -6.04
N CYS A 300 -13.21 2.33 -7.20
CA CYS A 300 -13.86 1.60 -8.29
C CYS A 300 -12.99 0.45 -8.79
N GLN A 301 -11.70 0.70 -9.07
CA GLN A 301 -10.78 -0.35 -9.50
C GLN A 301 -10.67 -1.46 -8.47
N ALA A 302 -10.51 -1.14 -7.18
CA ALA A 302 -10.46 -2.14 -6.13
C ALA A 302 -11.75 -2.98 -6.02
N SER A 303 -12.91 -2.35 -6.19
CA SER A 303 -14.20 -3.04 -6.18
C SER A 303 -14.28 -4.06 -7.31
N GLU A 304 -13.92 -3.64 -8.52
CA GLU A 304 -13.92 -4.48 -9.73
C GLU A 304 -12.88 -5.60 -9.65
N THR A 305 -11.61 -5.28 -9.41
CA THR A 305 -10.51 -6.26 -9.45
C THR A 305 -10.51 -7.23 -8.28
N THR A 306 -11.17 -6.88 -7.18
CA THR A 306 -11.40 -7.82 -6.07
C THR A 306 -12.75 -8.55 -6.19
N ASN A 307 -13.48 -8.39 -7.30
CA ASN A 307 -14.78 -9.01 -7.53
C ASN A 307 -15.75 -8.77 -6.35
N ALA A 308 -15.80 -7.52 -5.88
CA ALA A 308 -16.63 -7.15 -4.74
C ALA A 308 -18.13 -7.25 -5.05
N GLU A 309 -18.52 -7.15 -6.32
CA GLU A 309 -19.91 -7.28 -6.77
C GLU A 309 -20.51 -8.68 -6.58
N ALA A 310 -19.67 -9.71 -6.56
CA ALA A 310 -20.11 -11.08 -6.29
C ALA A 310 -20.37 -11.33 -4.79
N LEU A 311 -20.06 -10.36 -3.93
CA LEU A 311 -20.20 -10.43 -2.48
C LEU A 311 -21.40 -9.60 -2.00
N PRO A 312 -21.93 -9.86 -0.78
CA PRO A 312 -23.19 -9.26 -0.36
C PRO A 312 -23.11 -7.74 -0.10
N ALA A 313 -21.94 -7.22 0.28
CA ALA A 313 -21.70 -5.80 0.51
C ALA A 313 -20.21 -5.46 0.55
N VAL A 314 -19.90 -4.17 0.43
CA VAL A 314 -18.57 -3.59 0.63
C VAL A 314 -18.57 -2.74 1.90
N LEU A 315 -17.61 -3.00 2.80
CA LEU A 315 -17.24 -2.07 3.86
C LEU A 315 -16.06 -1.25 3.34
N PHE A 316 -16.17 0.07 3.36
CA PHE A 316 -15.10 0.96 2.90
C PHE A 316 -14.70 1.89 4.04
N ALA A 317 -13.48 1.71 4.56
CA ALA A 317 -12.89 2.62 5.55
C ALA A 317 -12.08 3.72 4.83
N TYR A 318 -12.38 4.97 5.15
CA TYR A 318 -11.65 6.14 4.64
C TYR A 318 -11.90 7.31 5.57
N ASP A 319 -10.85 8.07 5.90
CA ASP A 319 -10.86 9.10 6.95
C ASP A 319 -12.00 10.09 6.78
N ILE A 320 -12.23 10.55 5.55
CA ILE A 320 -13.21 11.59 5.28
C ILE A 320 -14.58 11.05 4.86
N ASN A 321 -14.90 9.80 5.20
CA ASN A 321 -16.14 9.15 4.75
C ASN A 321 -17.42 9.88 5.17
N CYS A 322 -17.43 10.62 6.28
CA CYS A 322 -18.57 11.44 6.68
C CYS A 322 -18.93 12.55 5.68
N GLN A 323 -18.03 12.89 4.75
CA GLN A 323 -18.24 13.84 3.67
C GLN A 323 -18.21 13.14 2.30
N TYR A 324 -17.20 12.29 2.09
CA TYR A 324 -16.95 11.62 0.82
C TYR A 324 -18.16 10.79 0.34
N CYS A 325 -18.86 10.13 1.27
CA CYS A 325 -19.97 9.23 0.94
C CYS A 325 -21.21 9.95 0.38
N ILE A 326 -21.42 11.22 0.75
CA ILE A 326 -22.65 11.98 0.45
C ILE A 326 -22.90 12.05 -1.05
N HIS A 327 -21.84 12.33 -1.82
CA HIS A 327 -21.92 12.50 -3.27
C HIS A 327 -21.26 11.37 -4.05
N PHE A 328 -20.77 10.32 -3.38
CA PHE A 328 -20.09 9.20 -4.03
C PHE A 328 -20.88 8.62 -5.20
N ARG A 329 -22.12 8.18 -4.97
CA ARG A 329 -22.97 7.60 -6.03
C ARG A 329 -23.22 8.56 -7.19
N LYS A 330 -23.37 9.86 -6.90
CA LYS A 330 -23.55 10.91 -7.92
C LYS A 330 -22.26 11.11 -8.75
N ARG A 331 -21.09 11.06 -8.11
CA ARG A 331 -19.80 11.11 -8.82
C ARG A 331 -19.62 9.88 -9.71
N ILE A 332 -19.97 8.69 -9.23
CA ILE A 332 -19.93 7.47 -10.05
C ILE A 332 -20.89 7.57 -11.24
N SER A 333 -22.14 7.98 -11.05
CA SER A 333 -23.11 8.07 -12.15
C SER A 333 -22.72 9.07 -13.23
N ASN A 334 -21.99 10.12 -12.86
CA ASN A 334 -21.56 11.18 -13.78
C ASN A 334 -20.17 10.90 -14.41
N GLY A 335 -19.40 9.97 -13.85
CA GLY A 335 -18.04 9.69 -14.27
C GLY A 335 -18.00 8.66 -15.40
N GLN A 336 -17.48 9.06 -16.57
CA GLN A 336 -17.40 8.19 -17.75
C GLN A 336 -16.50 6.95 -17.55
N TYR A 337 -15.47 7.08 -16.71
CA TYR A 337 -14.45 6.04 -16.46
C TYR A 337 -14.60 5.39 -15.08
N LEU A 338 -15.71 5.67 -14.39
CA LEU A 338 -16.03 5.14 -13.07
C LEU A 338 -17.11 4.08 -13.22
N HIS A 339 -16.81 2.87 -12.77
CA HIS A 339 -17.79 1.79 -12.72
C HIS A 339 -17.91 1.26 -11.29
N PHE A 340 -19.11 1.40 -10.73
CA PHE A 340 -19.48 0.75 -9.48
C PHE A 340 -20.96 0.35 -9.56
N PRO A 341 -21.30 -0.95 -9.53
CA PRO A 341 -22.68 -1.38 -9.68
C PRO A 341 -23.63 -0.75 -8.63
N ALA A 342 -24.76 -0.21 -9.08
CA ALA A 342 -25.75 0.40 -8.20
C ALA A 342 -26.34 -0.60 -7.19
N SER A 343 -26.40 -1.88 -7.57
CA SER A 343 -26.93 -2.98 -6.76
C SER A 343 -26.04 -3.39 -5.58
N VAL A 344 -24.74 -3.07 -5.61
CA VAL A 344 -23.79 -3.50 -4.58
C VAL A 344 -23.90 -2.56 -3.38
N PRO A 345 -24.32 -3.03 -2.19
CA PRO A 345 -24.39 -2.21 -1.00
C PRO A 345 -22.99 -1.75 -0.54
N ILE A 346 -22.88 -0.49 -0.12
CA ILE A 346 -21.63 0.08 0.40
C ILE A 346 -21.92 0.65 1.78
N HIS A 347 -21.11 0.26 2.76
CA HIS A 347 -21.13 0.85 4.08
C HIS A 347 -19.82 1.59 4.31
N PHE A 348 -19.93 2.90 4.48
CA PHE A 348 -18.81 3.79 4.69
C PHE A 348 -18.45 3.83 6.17
N LEU A 349 -17.16 3.70 6.47
CA LEU A 349 -16.60 3.66 7.81
C LEU A 349 -15.42 4.64 7.92
N ILE A 350 -15.08 5.09 9.12
CA ILE A 350 -13.89 5.92 9.37
C ILE A 350 -12.94 5.13 10.26
N GLY A 351 -11.63 5.21 10.01
CA GLY A 351 -10.63 4.55 10.87
C GLY A 351 -10.81 4.93 12.35
N LEU A 352 -10.57 3.99 13.26
CA LEU A 352 -10.81 4.19 14.69
C LEU A 352 -9.93 5.28 15.29
N PHE A 353 -8.74 5.53 14.73
CA PHE A 353 -7.91 6.62 15.21
C PHE A 353 -8.47 7.96 14.72
N HIS A 354 -8.81 8.03 13.43
CA HIS A 354 -9.32 9.25 12.81
C HIS A 354 -10.72 9.65 13.30
N VAL A 355 -11.62 8.70 13.56
CA VAL A 355 -13.02 9.03 13.93
C VAL A 355 -13.12 9.90 15.19
N HIS A 356 -12.11 9.88 16.06
CA HIS A 356 -12.08 10.70 17.28
C HIS A 356 -11.78 12.19 17.02
N GLY A 357 -11.15 12.56 15.91
CA GLY A 357 -10.96 13.97 15.53
C GLY A 357 -12.14 14.55 14.73
N HIS A 358 -13.12 13.71 14.38
CA HIS A 358 -14.38 14.13 13.80
C HIS A 358 -15.35 14.68 14.85
N LYS A 359 -16.51 15.21 14.39
CA LYS A 359 -17.62 15.57 15.27
C LYS A 359 -18.10 14.35 16.05
N GLU A 360 -18.62 14.58 17.26
CA GLU A 360 -19.09 13.51 18.16
C GLU A 360 -20.04 12.52 17.48
N GLU A 361 -20.99 13.03 16.69
CA GLU A 361 -21.94 12.19 15.94
C GLU A 361 -21.28 11.22 14.94
N CYS A 362 -20.09 11.52 14.43
CA CYS A 362 -19.38 10.64 13.51
C CYS A 362 -18.92 9.34 14.16
N LEU A 363 -18.70 9.34 15.48
CA LEU A 363 -18.28 8.16 16.23
C LEU A 363 -19.30 7.03 16.08
N ALA A 364 -20.55 7.28 16.46
CA ALA A 364 -21.62 6.28 16.34
C ALA A 364 -21.97 5.94 14.88
N ARG A 365 -21.90 6.94 13.99
CA ARG A 365 -22.31 6.81 12.58
C ARG A 365 -21.33 5.97 11.76
N PHE A 366 -20.02 6.16 11.94
CA PHE A 366 -18.99 5.65 11.02
C PHE A 366 -17.91 4.77 11.67
N ALA A 367 -17.78 4.72 13.00
CA ALA A 367 -16.74 3.89 13.58
C ALA A 367 -17.03 2.39 13.34
N PRO A 368 -16.02 1.60 12.91
CA PRO A 368 -16.16 0.16 12.67
C PRO A 368 -16.75 -0.61 13.87
N THR A 369 -16.47 -0.17 15.09
CA THR A 369 -16.98 -0.76 16.34
C THR A 369 -18.50 -0.85 16.38
N PHE A 370 -19.21 0.11 15.77
CA PHE A 370 -20.67 0.13 15.73
C PHE A 370 -21.24 -0.55 14.48
N PHE A 371 -20.42 -1.16 13.61
CA PHE A 371 -20.87 -1.80 12.39
C PHE A 371 -20.85 -3.34 12.48
N PRO A 372 -22.02 -4.01 12.45
CA PRO A 372 -22.08 -5.47 12.45
C PRO A 372 -21.27 -6.09 11.30
N GLY A 373 -20.31 -6.95 11.63
CA GLY A 373 -19.46 -7.64 10.66
C GLY A 373 -18.20 -6.91 10.21
N ALA A 374 -17.99 -5.65 10.64
CA ALA A 374 -16.68 -5.01 10.49
C ALA A 374 -15.61 -5.73 11.31
N GLY A 375 -15.98 -6.24 12.49
CA GLY A 375 -15.05 -6.89 13.42
C GLY A 375 -14.06 -5.89 14.02
N MET A 376 -12.99 -6.40 14.62
CA MET A 376 -11.94 -5.57 15.24
C MET A 376 -10.89 -5.12 14.21
N ALA A 377 -11.31 -4.45 13.14
CA ALA A 377 -10.42 -3.82 12.18
C ALA A 377 -10.34 -2.31 12.48
N SER A 378 -9.12 -1.78 12.65
CA SER A 378 -8.95 -0.37 12.97
C SER A 378 -9.25 0.56 11.80
N GLY A 379 -9.19 0.07 10.55
CA GLY A 379 -9.22 0.94 9.37
C GLY A 379 -7.90 1.66 9.10
N GLU A 380 -6.85 1.44 9.90
CA GLU A 380 -5.56 2.15 9.82
C GLU A 380 -4.44 1.34 9.13
N ILE A 381 -4.81 0.26 8.43
CA ILE A 381 -3.81 -0.72 7.96
C ILE A 381 -2.94 -0.20 6.81
N LEU A 382 -3.37 0.85 6.10
CA LEU A 382 -2.59 1.49 5.04
C LEU A 382 -1.35 2.21 5.58
N GLU A 383 -1.38 2.78 6.78
CA GLU A 383 -0.20 3.40 7.41
C GLU A 383 0.96 2.40 7.59
N SER A 384 0.64 1.16 7.96
CA SER A 384 1.61 0.08 8.06
C SER A 384 2.14 -0.39 6.69
N LEU A 385 1.37 -0.18 5.63
CA LEU A 385 1.79 -0.44 4.26
C LEU A 385 2.66 0.70 3.71
N TRP A 386 2.31 1.95 4.02
CA TRP A 386 3.11 3.13 3.70
C TRP A 386 4.47 3.10 4.36
N SER A 387 4.54 2.74 5.64
CA SER A 387 5.82 2.56 6.32
C SER A 387 6.78 1.64 5.56
N GLN A 388 6.26 0.58 4.93
CA GLN A 388 7.06 -0.32 4.10
C GLN A 388 7.38 0.26 2.73
N LEU A 389 6.39 0.85 2.05
CA LEU A 389 6.54 1.37 0.68
C LEU A 389 7.39 2.65 0.62
N ASN A 390 7.38 3.48 1.68
CA ASN A 390 8.04 4.77 1.74
C ASN A 390 9.56 4.67 1.59
N GLY A 391 10.17 3.53 1.89
CA GLY A 391 11.59 3.31 1.59
C GLY A 391 11.90 3.43 0.09
N ALA A 392 10.94 3.14 -0.79
CA ALA A 392 11.09 3.28 -2.24
C ALA A 392 10.94 4.73 -2.74
N ALA A 393 10.53 5.68 -1.89
CA ALA A 393 10.17 7.02 -2.32
C ALA A 393 11.34 7.74 -3.00
N ASP A 394 12.54 7.71 -2.40
CA ASP A 394 13.70 8.42 -2.95
C ASP A 394 14.18 7.82 -4.28
N ILE A 395 14.19 6.49 -4.40
CA ILE A 395 14.62 5.83 -5.63
C ILE A 395 13.61 5.97 -6.77
N THR A 396 12.33 6.18 -6.46
CA THR A 396 11.27 6.35 -7.47
C THR A 396 11.05 7.81 -7.86
N ARG A 397 11.42 8.77 -7.02
CA ARG A 397 11.15 10.21 -7.20
C ARG A 397 11.64 10.80 -8.53
N THR A 398 12.72 10.25 -9.09
CA THR A 398 13.40 10.75 -10.30
C THR A 398 13.46 9.71 -11.43
N MET A 399 12.70 8.61 -11.31
CA MET A 399 12.59 7.64 -12.39
C MET A 399 11.76 8.20 -13.55
N THR A 400 11.75 7.56 -14.72
CA THR A 400 10.68 7.87 -15.67
C THR A 400 9.35 7.38 -15.10
N VAL A 401 8.22 7.98 -15.50
CA VAL A 401 6.89 7.61 -14.98
C VAL A 401 6.60 6.11 -15.18
N ALA A 402 6.95 5.56 -16.34
CA ALA A 402 6.82 4.13 -16.62
C ALA A 402 7.63 3.27 -15.64
N ASN A 403 8.93 3.58 -15.48
CA ASN A 403 9.81 2.82 -14.61
C ASN A 403 9.39 2.94 -13.13
N ARG A 404 8.91 4.12 -12.71
CA ARG A 404 8.37 4.35 -11.37
C ARG A 404 7.17 3.44 -11.11
N SER A 405 6.21 3.38 -12.04
CA SER A 405 5.03 2.52 -11.92
C SER A 405 5.43 1.05 -11.74
N GLU A 406 6.33 0.55 -12.56
CA GLU A 406 6.81 -0.84 -12.48
C GLU A 406 7.58 -1.14 -11.19
N MET A 407 8.35 -0.17 -10.69
CA MET A 407 9.05 -0.29 -9.42
C MET A 407 8.08 -0.33 -8.23
N LEU A 408 7.07 0.54 -8.23
CA LEU A 408 6.01 0.54 -7.21
C LEU A 408 5.21 -0.76 -7.24
N ASP A 409 4.88 -1.28 -8.43
CA ASP A 409 4.26 -2.59 -8.61
C ASP A 409 5.12 -3.72 -8.01
N ALA A 410 6.42 -3.71 -8.28
CA ALA A 410 7.33 -4.72 -7.73
C ALA A 410 7.41 -4.66 -6.19
N CYS A 411 7.47 -3.46 -5.60
CA CYS A 411 7.45 -3.27 -4.14
C CYS A 411 6.12 -3.75 -3.52
N MET A 412 4.97 -3.36 -4.09
CA MET A 412 3.67 -3.81 -3.62
C MET A 412 3.49 -5.33 -3.77
N ALA A 413 4.03 -5.92 -4.85
CA ALA A 413 4.04 -7.36 -5.05
C ALA A 413 4.83 -8.10 -3.97
N ASP A 414 6.01 -7.59 -3.59
CA ASP A 414 6.80 -8.15 -2.49
C ASP A 414 6.08 -8.06 -1.14
N ILE A 415 5.50 -6.89 -0.82
CA ILE A 415 4.73 -6.67 0.41
C ILE A 415 3.56 -7.67 0.50
N ASN A 416 2.76 -7.78 -0.56
CA ASN A 416 1.65 -8.74 -0.61
C ASN A 416 2.15 -10.17 -0.51
N TRP A 417 3.23 -10.53 -1.22
CA TRP A 417 3.79 -11.88 -1.17
C TRP A 417 4.26 -12.27 0.24
N ARG A 418 5.01 -11.41 0.93
CA ARG A 418 5.45 -11.65 2.32
C ARG A 418 4.27 -11.81 3.28
N LYS A 419 3.19 -11.05 3.06
CA LYS A 419 1.94 -11.22 3.82
C LYS A 419 1.28 -12.56 3.57
N LEU A 420 1.22 -13.01 2.32
CA LEU A 420 0.66 -14.32 1.96
C LEU A 420 1.49 -15.45 2.59
N GLN A 421 2.81 -15.38 2.53
CA GLN A 421 3.71 -16.38 3.14
C GLN A 421 3.53 -16.48 4.66
N SER A 422 3.31 -15.35 5.34
CA SER A 422 3.13 -15.30 6.80
C SER A 422 1.69 -15.45 7.27
N MET A 423 0.73 -15.56 6.34
CA MET A 423 -0.71 -15.45 6.62
C MET A 423 -1.21 -16.50 7.62
N VAL A 424 -0.78 -17.75 7.45
CA VAL A 424 -1.22 -18.86 8.31
C VAL A 424 -0.79 -18.62 9.76
N PHE A 425 0.48 -18.26 9.98
CA PHE A 425 0.99 -17.96 11.32
C PHE A 425 0.32 -16.74 11.93
N TRP A 426 0.07 -15.70 11.13
CA TRP A 426 -0.67 -14.53 11.55
C TRP A 426 -2.08 -14.90 12.01
N LEU A 427 -2.81 -15.70 11.24
CA LEU A 427 -4.18 -16.14 11.57
C LEU A 427 -4.23 -16.96 12.86
N ILE A 428 -3.29 -17.89 13.07
CA ILE A 428 -3.21 -18.67 14.31
C ILE A 428 -3.05 -17.74 15.52
N ARG A 429 -2.16 -16.75 15.42
CA ARG A 429 -1.95 -15.75 16.47
C ARG A 429 -3.19 -14.89 16.70
N GLN A 430 -3.83 -14.41 15.63
CA GLN A 430 -5.05 -13.61 15.76
C GLN A 430 -6.21 -14.41 16.34
N HIS A 431 -6.34 -15.70 16.02
CA HIS A 431 -7.38 -16.55 16.58
C HIS A 431 -7.20 -16.72 18.11
N LYS A 432 -5.98 -16.97 18.58
CA LYS A 432 -5.68 -17.01 20.03
C LYS A 432 -6.06 -15.70 20.71
N ARG A 433 -5.61 -14.57 20.14
CA ARG A 433 -5.95 -13.23 20.63
C ARG A 433 -7.47 -13.00 20.65
N ALA A 434 -8.18 -13.38 19.59
CA ALA A 434 -9.62 -13.22 19.48
C ALA A 434 -10.36 -14.01 20.55
N ARG A 435 -9.92 -15.23 20.89
CA ARG A 435 -10.52 -16.03 21.98
C ARG A 435 -10.34 -15.38 23.35
N GLU A 436 -9.17 -14.84 23.64
CA GLU A 436 -8.91 -14.13 24.89
C GLU A 436 -9.72 -12.84 25.00
N GLN A 437 -9.78 -12.07 23.90
CA GLN A 437 -10.58 -10.84 23.85
C GLN A 437 -12.08 -11.13 23.95
N LEU A 438 -12.56 -12.22 23.33
CA LEU A 438 -13.95 -12.65 23.46
C LEU A 438 -14.29 -12.94 24.93
N LYS A 439 -13.43 -13.67 25.66
CA LYS A 439 -13.64 -13.94 27.09
C LYS A 439 -13.79 -12.63 27.89
N ARG A 440 -12.92 -11.64 27.66
CA ARG A 440 -12.97 -10.34 28.34
C ARG A 440 -14.22 -9.53 27.95
N ALA A 441 -14.53 -9.48 26.66
CA ALA A 441 -15.69 -8.76 26.14
C ALA A 441 -17.01 -9.36 26.66
N THR A 442 -17.12 -10.69 26.73
CA THR A 442 -18.26 -11.39 27.32
C THR A 442 -18.41 -11.06 28.80
N GLN A 443 -17.33 -11.13 29.58
CA GLN A 443 -17.40 -10.77 31.01
C GLN A 443 -17.85 -9.32 31.21
N ASN A 444 -17.21 -8.37 30.52
CA ASN A 444 -17.57 -6.95 30.61
C ASN A 444 -19.03 -6.71 30.20
N PHE A 445 -19.48 -7.38 29.14
CA PHE A 445 -20.87 -7.30 28.70
C PHE A 445 -21.82 -7.85 29.76
N GLU A 446 -21.55 -9.03 30.33
CA GLU A 446 -22.40 -9.63 31.36
C GLU A 446 -22.48 -8.78 32.62
N ASP A 447 -21.37 -8.17 33.05
CA ASP A 447 -21.33 -7.32 34.23
C ASP A 447 -22.14 -6.04 34.02
N LEU A 448 -22.07 -5.44 32.83
CA LEU A 448 -22.93 -4.31 32.45
C LEU A 448 -24.40 -4.74 32.30
N ASP A 449 -24.67 -5.85 31.61
CA ASP A 449 -26.01 -6.35 31.32
C ASP A 449 -26.79 -6.61 32.62
N LYS A 450 -26.14 -7.20 33.63
CA LYS A 450 -26.73 -7.46 34.97
C LYS A 450 -27.25 -6.20 35.66
N THR A 451 -26.69 -5.02 35.38
CA THR A 451 -27.13 -3.75 35.99
C THR A 451 -28.41 -3.19 35.37
N ALA A 452 -28.78 -3.63 34.16
CA ALA A 452 -29.97 -3.17 33.45
C ALA A 452 -31.18 -4.08 33.73
N SER A 453 -32.38 -3.50 33.86
CA SER A 453 -33.63 -4.24 33.94
C SER A 453 -33.94 -4.95 32.61
N GLN A 454 -34.72 -6.03 32.66
CA GLN A 454 -35.14 -6.76 31.45
C GLN A 454 -35.83 -5.84 30.43
N GLU A 455 -36.68 -4.92 30.91
CA GLU A 455 -37.37 -3.94 30.07
C GLU A 455 -36.39 -3.03 29.31
N HIS A 456 -35.35 -2.52 29.99
CA HIS A 456 -34.30 -1.72 29.34
C HIS A 456 -33.52 -2.53 28.30
N ARG A 457 -33.16 -3.79 28.62
CA ARG A 457 -32.46 -4.67 27.68
C ARG A 457 -33.29 -4.90 26.41
N ASP A 458 -34.58 -5.17 26.56
CA ASP A 458 -35.48 -5.41 25.42
C ASP A 458 -35.78 -4.13 24.63
N ALA A 459 -35.81 -2.97 25.27
CA ALA A 459 -35.87 -1.68 24.59
C ALA A 459 -34.60 -1.43 23.75
N TRP A 460 -33.41 -1.51 24.34
CA TRP A 460 -32.14 -1.27 23.64
C TRP A 460 -31.91 -2.24 22.50
N ARG A 461 -32.26 -3.52 22.63
CA ARG A 461 -32.17 -4.50 21.54
C ARG A 461 -33.05 -4.10 20.35
N ARG A 462 -34.29 -3.64 20.61
CA ARG A 462 -35.20 -3.19 19.55
C ARG A 462 -34.67 -1.92 18.87
N GLU A 463 -34.22 -0.95 19.64
CA GLU A 463 -33.65 0.30 19.12
C GLU A 463 -32.40 0.05 18.27
N MET A 464 -31.45 -0.76 18.78
CA MET A 464 -30.25 -1.18 18.07
C MET A 464 -30.56 -1.89 16.76
N LYS A 465 -31.52 -2.84 16.77
CA LYS A 465 -31.93 -3.56 15.56
C LYS A 465 -32.57 -2.61 14.53
N ALA A 466 -33.44 -1.70 14.98
CA ALA A 466 -34.08 -0.72 14.11
C ALA A 466 -33.06 0.27 13.52
N ALA A 467 -32.11 0.75 14.32
CA ALA A 467 -31.06 1.66 13.90
C ALA A 467 -30.13 1.04 12.85
N ASN A 468 -29.63 -0.19 13.10
CA ASN A 468 -28.81 -0.91 12.14
C ASN A 468 -29.58 -1.19 10.85
N SER A 469 -30.84 -1.61 10.95
CA SER A 469 -31.68 -1.85 9.77
C SER A 469 -31.90 -0.58 8.94
N LYS A 470 -32.12 0.58 9.57
CA LYS A 470 -32.24 1.86 8.85
C LYS A 470 -30.93 2.25 8.18
N ARG A 471 -29.79 2.13 8.90
CA ARG A 471 -28.47 2.40 8.32
C ARG A 471 -28.19 1.55 7.08
N GLU A 472 -28.54 0.27 7.12
CA GLU A 472 -28.30 -0.64 5.99
C GLU A 472 -29.29 -0.43 4.83
N THR A 473 -30.60 -0.37 5.12
CA THR A 473 -31.64 -0.34 4.08
C THR A 473 -31.90 1.04 3.49
N GLN A 474 -31.73 2.10 4.28
CA GLN A 474 -32.00 3.48 3.87
C GLN A 474 -30.71 4.29 3.64
N SER A 475 -29.53 3.67 3.87
CA SER A 475 -28.24 4.36 3.81
C SER A 475 -28.20 5.64 4.66
N ASP A 476 -28.86 5.61 5.82
CA ASP A 476 -28.98 6.73 6.75
C ASP A 476 -28.11 6.50 7.99
N PRO A 477 -26.91 7.12 8.07
CA PRO A 477 -26.04 6.99 9.23
C PRO A 477 -26.66 7.61 10.49
N SER A 478 -27.51 8.65 10.37
CA SER A 478 -28.07 9.37 11.53
C SER A 478 -28.94 8.49 12.43
N ALA A 479 -29.43 7.37 11.90
CA ALA A 479 -30.08 6.34 12.70
C ALA A 479 -29.20 5.81 13.85
N MET A 480 -27.87 5.92 13.74
CA MET A 480 -26.91 5.51 14.77
C MET A 480 -26.76 6.54 15.90
N ASP A 481 -27.37 7.72 15.81
CA ASP A 481 -27.24 8.76 16.84
C ASP A 481 -27.80 8.35 18.20
N LEU A 482 -28.55 7.23 18.28
CA LEU A 482 -28.96 6.65 19.57
C LEU A 482 -27.79 6.31 20.48
N TYR A 483 -26.61 6.01 19.91
CA TYR A 483 -25.42 5.66 20.68
C TYR A 483 -24.67 6.88 21.20
N ASN A 484 -25.00 8.08 20.71
CA ASN A 484 -24.41 9.30 21.22
C ASN A 484 -25.02 9.62 22.58
N VAL A 485 -24.19 10.09 23.50
CA VAL A 485 -24.65 10.54 24.81
C VAL A 485 -25.48 11.79 24.60
N LYS A 486 -26.78 11.71 24.91
CA LYS A 486 -27.64 12.89 24.96
C LYS A 486 -27.29 13.69 26.21
N SER A 487 -26.23 14.49 26.13
CA SER A 487 -26.03 15.54 27.12
C SER A 487 -27.10 16.60 26.86
N ASN A 488 -27.97 16.82 27.85
CA ASN A 488 -28.73 18.07 27.85
C ASN A 488 -27.69 19.18 27.80
N LYS A 489 -27.86 20.21 26.95
CA LYS A 489 -27.02 21.41 27.01
C LYS A 489 -27.16 22.00 28.40
N VAL A 490 -26.26 21.62 29.30
CA VAL A 490 -26.17 22.22 30.62
C VAL A 490 -25.44 23.54 30.41
N GLU A 491 -25.97 24.61 30.98
CA GLU A 491 -25.27 25.90 31.00
C GLU A 491 -23.86 25.69 31.54
N ALA A 492 -22.87 26.37 30.96
CA ALA A 492 -21.50 26.28 31.45
C ALA A 492 -21.47 26.58 32.96
N PRO A 493 -20.68 25.85 33.77
CA PRO A 493 -20.67 26.02 35.23
C PRO A 493 -20.49 27.49 35.66
N VAL A 494 -19.64 28.23 34.94
CA VAL A 494 -19.42 29.67 35.14
C VAL A 494 -20.67 30.51 34.88
N THR A 495 -21.45 30.18 33.85
CA THR A 495 -22.71 30.86 33.53
C THR A 495 -23.76 30.62 34.60
N VAL A 496 -23.87 29.38 35.09
CA VAL A 496 -24.74 29.03 36.21
C VAL A 496 -24.31 29.75 37.49
N GLN A 497 -23.01 29.77 37.78
CA GLN A 497 -22.45 30.44 38.94
C GLN A 497 -22.72 31.96 38.92
N ILE A 498 -22.51 32.63 37.79
CA ILE A 498 -22.79 34.08 37.65
C ILE A 498 -24.29 34.36 37.86
N ARG A 499 -25.17 33.51 37.30
CA ARG A 499 -26.62 33.65 37.47
C ARG A 499 -27.02 33.52 38.95
N LEU A 500 -26.58 32.45 39.62
CA LEU A 500 -26.87 32.22 41.02
C LEU A 500 -26.26 33.31 41.94
N MET A 501 -25.05 33.79 41.65
CA MET A 501 -24.46 34.93 42.38
C MET A 501 -25.27 36.23 42.21
N ARG A 502 -25.87 36.45 41.03
CA ARG A 502 -26.76 37.60 40.81
C ARG A 502 -28.08 37.44 41.59
N GLU A 503 -28.64 36.24 41.63
CA GLU A 503 -29.85 35.94 42.41
C GLU A 503 -29.61 36.09 43.92
N GLU A 504 -28.46 35.61 44.44
CA GLU A 504 -28.03 35.81 45.84
C GLU A 504 -27.92 37.30 46.19
N ASN A 505 -27.28 38.08 45.32
CA ASN A 505 -27.14 39.53 45.50
C ASN A 505 -28.48 40.27 45.45
N GLN A 506 -29.41 39.85 44.58
CA GLN A 506 -30.75 40.45 44.48
C GLN A 506 -31.64 40.11 45.68
N GLN A 507 -31.52 38.89 46.22
CA GLN A 507 -32.33 38.42 47.35
C GLN A 507 -31.72 38.80 48.71
N ASN A 508 -30.48 39.28 48.74
CA ASN A 508 -29.71 39.65 49.94
C ASN A 508 -29.73 38.56 51.03
N ARG A 509 -29.68 37.29 50.60
CA ARG A 509 -29.67 36.10 51.46
C ARG A 509 -28.60 35.15 50.96
N ASN A 510 -27.91 34.50 51.89
CA ASN A 510 -26.89 33.48 51.61
C ASN A 510 -25.73 33.96 50.72
N LEU A 511 -25.34 35.24 50.81
CA LEU A 511 -24.26 35.85 50.03
C LEU A 511 -22.98 35.01 50.09
N GLY A 512 -22.47 34.61 48.92
CA GLY A 512 -21.20 33.88 48.79
C GLY A 512 -21.32 32.36 48.86
N THR A 513 -22.52 31.82 49.09
CA THR A 513 -22.78 30.38 49.12
C THR A 513 -22.53 29.76 47.75
N THR A 514 -22.95 30.42 46.67
CA THR A 514 -22.71 29.97 45.30
C THR A 514 -21.22 29.85 44.99
N THR A 515 -20.42 30.85 45.38
CA THR A 515 -18.96 30.80 45.20
C THR A 515 -18.32 29.67 46.01
N TRP A 516 -18.80 29.47 47.25
CA TRP A 516 -18.31 28.42 48.12
C TRP A 516 -18.61 27.01 47.57
N VAL A 517 -19.84 26.77 47.10
CA VAL A 517 -20.24 25.50 46.45
C VAL A 517 -19.48 25.27 45.15
N ALA A 518 -19.33 26.29 44.30
CA ALA A 518 -18.55 26.17 43.05
C ALA A 518 -17.08 25.83 43.33
N THR A 519 -16.50 26.41 44.38
CA THR A 519 -15.13 26.10 44.82
C THR A 519 -15.04 24.67 45.36
N ALA A 520 -16.03 24.21 46.13
CA ALA A 520 -16.08 22.84 46.65
C ALA A 520 -16.19 21.80 45.52
N ILE A 521 -17.02 22.04 44.51
CA ILE A 521 -17.12 21.18 43.32
C ILE A 521 -15.77 21.13 42.59
N THR A 522 -15.14 22.28 42.37
CA THR A 522 -13.80 22.35 41.73
C THR A 522 -12.76 21.55 42.54
N LEU A 523 -12.79 21.66 43.86
CA LEU A 523 -11.89 20.89 44.74
C LEU A 523 -12.16 19.39 44.66
N GLN A 524 -13.43 18.97 44.59
CA GLN A 524 -13.81 17.57 44.43
C GLN A 524 -13.37 17.01 43.06
N GLU A 525 -13.54 17.77 41.98
CA GLU A 525 -13.05 17.40 40.64
C GLU A 525 -11.52 17.24 40.62
N LEU A 526 -10.78 18.15 41.28
CA LEU A 526 -9.33 18.04 41.43
C LEU A 526 -8.93 16.77 42.17
N GLN A 527 -9.68 16.33 43.20
CA GLN A 527 -9.41 15.07 43.89
C GLN A 527 -9.51 13.85 42.97
N TYR A 528 -10.47 13.82 42.03
CA TYR A 528 -10.58 12.74 41.04
C TYR A 528 -9.43 12.74 40.02
N VAL A 529 -8.87 13.92 39.70
CA VAL A 529 -7.68 14.04 38.83
C VAL A 529 -6.41 13.55 39.55
N PHE A 530 -6.33 13.67 40.88
CA PHE A 530 -5.18 13.23 41.68
C PHE A 530 -5.28 11.79 42.20
N GLN A 531 -6.46 11.16 42.25
CA GLN A 531 -6.63 9.76 42.67
C GLN A 531 -5.84 8.70 41.86
N PRO A 532 -5.57 8.85 40.54
CA PRO A 532 -4.77 7.86 39.80
C PRO A 532 -3.30 7.81 40.23
N LEU A 533 -2.80 8.83 40.96
CA LEU A 533 -1.40 8.90 41.42
C LEU A 533 -1.16 8.23 42.77
N SER A 534 -2.21 7.94 43.55
CA SER A 534 -2.06 7.24 44.84
C SER A 534 -2.11 5.72 44.74
N ASP A 535 -2.70 5.18 43.66
CA ASP A 535 -2.78 3.72 43.44
C ASP A 535 -1.57 3.16 42.65
N THR A 536 -0.58 4.02 42.34
CA THR A 536 0.69 3.64 41.66
C THR A 536 1.95 3.99 42.46
N LEU A 537 1.81 4.27 43.76
CA LEU A 537 2.89 4.19 44.76
C LEU A 537 2.58 3.00 45.68
#